data_AF-D6PL72-F1
#
_entry.id   AF-D6PL72-F1
#
_cell.length_a   1.000
_cell.length_b   1.000
_cell.length_c   1.000
_cell.angle_alpha   90.00
_cell.angle_beta   90.00
_cell.angle_gamma   90.00
#
_symmetry.space_group_name_H-M   'P 1'
#
loop_
_entity.id
_entity.type
_entity.pdbx_description
1 polymer ?
#
loop_
_entity_poly.entity_id
_entity_poly.type
_entity_poly.pdbx_seq_one_letter_code
_entity_poly.pdbx_strand_id
1 'polypeptide(L)'
;MVVAEILTGIALVQKSVEFIKSNISTVNDIKDIAKQIDGFFDGEEQMNKKQGKGMSIAEQFGSVESSASDFIDRKLLEEQRYELKLLIDNRFGHGTWEQILAERSEKIRQVKEAQKKQN
;
A
#
# COMPACT_ATOMS: atom_id res chain seq x y z
N MET A 1 -4.50 -20.54 7.48
CA MET A 1 -4.18 -19.25 8.14
C MET A 1 -3.87 -18.13 7.14
N VAL A 2 -3.43 -18.44 5.91
CA VAL A 2 -2.99 -17.44 4.91
C VAL A 2 -4.13 -16.55 4.38
N VAL A 3 -5.32 -17.10 4.11
CA VAL A 3 -6.46 -16.36 3.51
C VAL A 3 -7.02 -15.27 4.44
N ALA A 4 -7.17 -15.54 5.74
CA ALA A 4 -7.75 -14.60 6.71
C ALA A 4 -6.87 -13.35 6.91
N GLU A 5 -5.54 -13.51 6.86
CA GLU A 5 -4.63 -12.39 7.01
C GLU A 5 -4.45 -11.60 5.70
N ILE A 6 -4.62 -12.21 4.53
CA ILE A 6 -4.63 -11.50 3.23
C ILE A 6 -5.87 -10.62 3.10
N LEU A 7 -7.04 -11.15 3.47
CA LEU A 7 -8.28 -10.39 3.62
C LEU A 7 -8.08 -9.16 4.51
N THR A 8 -7.24 -9.27 5.55
CA THR A 8 -6.96 -8.15 6.47
C THR A 8 -6.12 -7.05 5.81
N GLY A 9 -5.17 -7.39 4.93
CA GLY A 9 -4.34 -6.42 4.21
C GLY A 9 -5.10 -5.64 3.13
N ILE A 10 -5.86 -6.36 2.29
CA ILE A 10 -6.76 -5.73 1.31
C ILE A 10 -7.83 -4.89 1.98
N ALA A 11 -8.42 -5.36 3.07
CA ALA A 11 -9.41 -4.57 3.80
C ALA A 11 -8.83 -3.26 4.34
N LEU A 12 -7.56 -3.24 4.77
CA LEU A 12 -6.90 -2.01 5.22
C LEU A 12 -6.67 -1.03 4.06
N VAL A 13 -6.22 -1.53 2.91
CA VAL A 13 -6.07 -0.75 1.68
C VAL A 13 -7.41 -0.15 1.25
N GLN A 14 -8.45 -0.98 1.15
CA GLN A 14 -9.79 -0.56 0.74
C GLN A 14 -10.38 0.49 1.70
N LYS A 15 -10.29 0.28 3.01
CA LYS A 15 -10.75 1.26 4.01
C LYS A 15 -10.04 2.61 3.88
N SER A 16 -8.74 2.59 3.58
CA SER A 16 -7.96 3.81 3.39
C SER A 16 -8.43 4.56 2.15
N VAL A 17 -8.65 3.84 1.04
CA VAL A 17 -9.16 4.41 -0.21
C VAL A 17 -10.57 4.97 -0.05
N GLU A 18 -11.47 4.22 0.59
CA GLU A 18 -12.85 4.66 0.87
C GLU A 18 -12.87 5.92 1.73
N PHE A 19 -12.08 5.96 2.81
CA PHE A 19 -12.00 7.14 3.65
C PHE A 19 -11.53 8.35 2.84
N ILE A 20 -10.47 8.20 2.04
CA ILE A 20 -9.93 9.27 1.22
C ILE A 20 -11.01 9.72 0.23
N LYS A 21 -11.67 8.82 -0.50
CA LYS A 21 -12.79 9.17 -1.40
C LYS A 21 -13.89 9.97 -0.72
N SER A 22 -14.33 9.55 0.47
CA SER A 22 -15.42 10.20 1.18
C SER A 22 -15.04 11.56 1.76
N ASN A 23 -13.75 11.84 1.97
CA ASN A 23 -13.30 13.06 2.64
C ASN A 23 -12.41 13.95 1.77
N ILE A 24 -11.99 13.52 0.57
CA ILE A 24 -11.05 14.27 -0.28
C ILE A 24 -11.59 15.66 -0.66
N SER A 25 -12.91 15.80 -0.75
CA SER A 25 -13.57 17.07 -1.04
C SER A 25 -13.63 18.02 0.14
N THR A 26 -13.54 17.52 1.38
CA THR A 26 -13.68 18.29 2.61
C THR A 26 -12.34 18.66 3.25
N VAL A 27 -11.29 17.92 2.93
CA VAL A 27 -9.93 18.21 3.42
C VAL A 27 -9.31 19.42 2.74
N ASN A 28 -8.59 20.21 3.52
CA ASN A 28 -7.95 21.44 3.05
C ASN A 28 -6.44 21.26 2.87
N ASP A 29 -5.82 20.43 3.69
CA ASP A 29 -4.40 20.07 3.58
C ASP A 29 -4.28 18.56 3.36
N ILE A 30 -3.29 18.16 2.57
CA ILE A 30 -2.96 16.75 2.35
C ILE A 30 -2.57 16.03 3.66
N LYS A 31 -2.08 16.78 4.65
CA LYS A 31 -1.79 16.25 5.99
C LYS A 31 -3.03 15.65 6.67
N ASP A 32 -4.22 16.13 6.34
CA ASP A 32 -5.48 15.65 6.92
C ASP A 32 -5.78 14.19 6.52
N ILE A 33 -5.24 13.74 5.38
CA ILE A 33 -5.35 12.35 4.89
C ILE A 33 -4.03 11.57 4.97
N ALA A 34 -2.96 12.16 5.51
CA ALA A 34 -1.64 11.53 5.54
C ALA A 34 -1.65 10.20 6.29
N LYS A 35 -2.39 10.11 7.41
CA LYS A 35 -2.52 8.87 8.18
C LYS A 35 -3.17 7.73 7.39
N GLN A 36 -4.12 8.05 6.52
CA GLN A 36 -4.81 7.09 5.67
C GLN A 36 -3.95 6.67 4.49
N ILE A 37 -3.17 7.60 3.94
CA ILE A 37 -2.13 7.27 2.95
C ILE A 37 -1.08 6.33 3.55
N ASP A 38 -0.64 6.58 4.78
CA ASP A 38 0.27 5.67 5.51
C ASP A 38 -0.39 4.30 5.73
N GLY A 39 -1.66 4.27 6.14
CA GLY A 39 -2.43 3.03 6.29
C GLY A 39 -2.57 2.22 4.99
N PHE A 40 -2.72 2.88 3.84
CA PHE A 40 -2.67 2.24 2.54
C PHE A 40 -1.32 1.56 2.31
N PHE A 41 -0.21 2.25 2.55
CA PHE A 41 1.12 1.69 2.36
C PHE A 41 1.45 0.56 3.34
N ASP A 42 0.94 0.62 4.57
CA ASP A 42 1.08 -0.46 5.55
C ASP A 42 0.33 -1.71 5.09
N GLY A 43 -0.88 -1.55 4.54
CA GLY A 43 -1.64 -2.65 3.94
C GLY A 43 -0.93 -3.27 2.74
N GLU A 44 -0.37 -2.44 1.86
CA GLU A 44 0.49 -2.88 0.76
C GLU A 44 1.73 -3.65 1.26
N GLU A 45 2.40 -3.16 2.31
CA GLU A 45 3.58 -3.81 2.86
C GLU A 45 3.22 -5.18 3.48
N GLN A 46 2.07 -5.30 4.14
CA GLN A 46 1.58 -6.57 4.68
C GLN A 46 1.28 -7.60 3.58
N MET A 47 0.78 -7.14 2.43
CA MET A 47 0.57 -7.97 1.24
C MET A 47 1.90 -8.46 0.66
N ASN A 48 2.87 -7.55 0.50
CA ASN A 48 4.19 -7.86 -0.06
C ASN A 48 5.04 -8.78 0.85
N LYS A 49 5.02 -8.55 2.18
CA LYS A 49 5.75 -9.39 3.15
C LYS A 49 5.26 -10.83 3.17
N LYS A 50 3.99 -11.09 2.84
CA LYS A 50 3.44 -12.44 2.76
C LYS A 50 3.90 -13.17 1.50
N GLN A 51 4.03 -12.49 0.36
CA GLN A 51 4.62 -13.08 -0.85
C GLN A 51 6.12 -13.41 -0.67
N GLY A 52 6.86 -12.61 0.11
CA GLY A 52 8.30 -12.80 0.32
C GLY A 52 8.71 -13.82 1.38
N LYS A 53 7.78 -14.27 2.25
CA LYS A 53 8.08 -15.26 3.31
C LYS A 53 7.95 -16.70 2.79
N GLY A 54 8.96 -17.12 2.02
CA GLY A 54 9.48 -18.49 2.07
C GLY A 54 8.55 -19.66 1.76
N MET A 55 7.60 -19.54 0.83
CA MET A 55 7.14 -20.75 0.14
C MET A 55 8.22 -21.19 -0.84
N SER A 56 8.65 -22.44 -0.74
CA SER A 56 9.50 -23.05 -1.79
C SER A 56 8.83 -22.82 -3.14
N ILE A 57 9.61 -22.59 -4.19
CA ILE A 57 9.09 -22.50 -5.56
C ILE A 57 8.17 -23.72 -5.85
N ALA A 58 8.48 -24.89 -5.30
CA ALA A 58 7.64 -26.09 -5.41
C ALA A 58 6.23 -25.97 -4.77
N GLU A 59 6.05 -25.16 -3.73
CA GLU A 59 4.76 -24.93 -3.07
C GLU A 59 3.91 -23.88 -3.81
N GLN A 60 4.56 -22.86 -4.40
CA GLN A 60 3.90 -21.84 -5.24
C GLN A 60 3.36 -22.41 -6.55
N PHE A 61 4.01 -23.43 -7.12
CA PHE A 61 3.56 -24.10 -8.36
C PHE A 61 2.63 -25.30 -8.09
N GLY A 62 2.45 -25.72 -6.83
CA GLY A 62 1.69 -26.91 -6.46
C GLY A 62 0.16 -26.71 -6.37
N SER A 63 -0.33 -25.47 -6.27
CA SER A 63 -1.78 -25.21 -6.22
C SER A 63 -2.15 -23.98 -7.06
N VAL A 64 -2.66 -24.23 -8.27
CA VAL A 64 -3.06 -23.22 -9.28
C VAL A 64 -3.95 -22.11 -8.69
N GLU A 65 -4.78 -22.46 -7.71
CA GLU A 65 -5.71 -21.55 -7.01
C GLU A 65 -5.01 -20.46 -6.17
N SER A 66 -3.83 -20.75 -5.61
CA SER A 66 -3.05 -19.78 -4.83
C SER A 66 -2.45 -18.68 -5.71
N SER A 67 -1.92 -19.06 -6.88
CA SER A 67 -1.33 -18.13 -7.85
C SER A 67 -2.37 -17.18 -8.48
N ALA A 68 -3.60 -17.65 -8.70
CA ALA A 68 -4.69 -16.84 -9.23
C ALA A 68 -5.15 -15.78 -8.21
N SER A 69 -5.28 -16.18 -6.94
CA SER A 69 -5.69 -15.27 -5.85
C SER A 69 -4.66 -14.17 -5.62
N ASP A 70 -3.38 -14.53 -5.54
CA ASP A 70 -2.27 -13.57 -5.40
C ASP A 70 -2.20 -12.57 -6.57
N PHE A 71 -2.50 -13.03 -7.78
CA PHE A 71 -2.55 -12.18 -8.96
C PHE A 71 -3.73 -11.20 -8.91
N ILE A 72 -4.93 -11.68 -8.52
CA ILE A 72 -6.13 -10.84 -8.36
C ILE A 72 -5.88 -9.75 -7.31
N ASP A 73 -5.31 -10.14 -6.17
CA ASP A 73 -5.01 -9.24 -5.06
C ASP A 73 -4.00 -8.16 -5.44
N ARG A 74 -2.97 -8.52 -6.24
CA ARG A 74 -2.01 -7.56 -6.78
C ARG A 74 -2.68 -6.58 -7.75
N LYS A 75 -3.57 -7.07 -8.62
CA LYS A 75 -4.30 -6.22 -9.57
C LYS A 75 -5.23 -5.26 -8.85
N LEU A 76 -5.96 -5.74 -7.84
CA LEU A 76 -6.80 -4.91 -7.01
C LEU A 76 -5.99 -3.82 -6.29
N LEU A 77 -4.82 -4.17 -5.74
CA LEU A 77 -3.93 -3.19 -5.12
C LEU A 77 -3.43 -2.13 -6.11
N GLU A 78 -3.05 -2.55 -7.32
CA GLU A 78 -2.63 -1.63 -8.40
C GLU A 78 -3.75 -0.67 -8.78
N GLU A 79 -4.99 -1.16 -8.91
CA GLU A 79 -6.18 -0.34 -9.18
C GLU A 79 -6.45 0.68 -8.06
N GLN A 80 -6.45 0.22 -6.80
CA GLN A 80 -6.65 1.09 -5.64
C GLN A 80 -5.56 2.17 -5.53
N ARG A 81 -4.30 1.82 -5.83
CA ARG A 81 -3.20 2.79 -5.87
C ARG A 81 -3.41 3.84 -6.95
N TYR A 82 -3.76 3.40 -8.15
CA TYR A 82 -3.98 4.30 -9.28
C TYR A 82 -5.13 5.27 -9.00
N GLU A 83 -6.20 4.77 -8.40
CA GLU A 83 -7.34 5.59 -8.00
C GLU A 83 -6.96 6.62 -6.93
N LEU A 84 -6.20 6.23 -5.90
CA LEU A 84 -5.69 7.18 -4.90
C LEU A 84 -4.84 8.28 -5.53
N LYS A 85 -3.93 7.91 -6.43
CA LYS A 85 -3.11 8.87 -7.18
C LYS A 85 -4.00 9.89 -7.88
N LEU A 86 -5.01 9.44 -8.63
CA LEU A 86 -5.91 10.34 -9.35
C LEU A 86 -6.67 11.27 -8.39
N LEU A 87 -7.20 10.75 -7.29
CA LEU A 87 -7.95 11.55 -6.31
C LEU A 87 -7.09 12.64 -5.68
N ILE A 88 -5.86 12.29 -5.30
CA ILE A 88 -4.92 13.19 -4.66
C ILE A 88 -4.44 14.25 -5.67
N ASP A 89 -4.02 13.83 -6.86
CA ASP A 89 -3.53 14.76 -7.88
C ASP A 89 -4.64 15.71 -8.36
N ASN A 90 -5.88 15.22 -8.52
CA ASN A 90 -7.00 16.07 -8.91
C ASN A 90 -7.36 17.10 -7.82
N ARG A 91 -7.17 16.78 -6.54
CA ARG A 91 -7.51 17.68 -5.43
C ARG A 91 -6.39 18.68 -5.12
N PHE A 92 -5.15 18.21 -5.05
CA PHE A 92 -4.02 18.96 -4.51
C PHE A 92 -3.04 19.43 -5.59
N GLY A 93 -3.22 18.99 -6.83
CA GLY A 93 -2.39 19.35 -7.97
C GLY A 93 -1.60 18.16 -8.52
N HIS A 94 -1.26 18.23 -9.81
CA HIS A 94 -0.49 17.18 -10.46
C HIS A 94 0.89 17.00 -9.81
N GLY A 95 1.30 15.74 -9.59
CA GLY A 95 2.60 15.42 -9.02
C GLY A 95 2.61 15.36 -7.49
N THR A 96 1.50 15.69 -6.84
CA THR A 96 1.40 15.62 -5.38
C THR A 96 1.58 14.18 -4.89
N TRP A 97 0.97 13.20 -5.56
CA TRP A 97 1.18 11.80 -5.21
C TRP A 97 2.66 11.37 -5.33
N GLU A 98 3.34 11.76 -6.39
CA GLU A 98 4.76 11.46 -6.59
C GLU A 98 5.65 12.11 -5.51
N GLN A 99 5.33 13.33 -5.08
CA GLN A 99 6.04 13.99 -3.99
C GLN A 99 5.88 13.23 -2.67
N ILE A 100 4.67 12.74 -2.35
CA ILE A 100 4.44 11.90 -1.17
C ILE A 100 5.31 10.65 -1.22
N LEU A 101 5.36 9.97 -2.37
CA LEU A 101 6.19 8.78 -2.55
C LEU A 101 7.68 9.09 -2.36
N ALA A 102 8.16 10.22 -2.92
CA ALA A 102 9.53 10.66 -2.78
C ALA A 102 9.89 10.94 -1.31
N GLU A 103 9.05 11.70 -0.59
CA GLU A 103 9.25 11.99 0.83
C GLU A 103 9.24 10.72 1.69
N ARG A 104 8.32 9.79 1.40
CA ARG A 104 8.26 8.51 2.11
C ARG A 104 9.51 7.68 1.88
N SER A 105 9.96 7.57 0.63
CA SER A 105 11.20 6.88 0.27
C SER A 105 12.41 7.47 0.99
N GLU A 106 12.48 8.80 1.02
CA GLU A 106 13.54 9.53 1.72
C GLU A 106 13.54 9.26 3.22
N LYS A 107 12.38 9.34 3.88
CA LYS A 107 12.26 8.98 5.31
C LYS A 107 12.69 7.55 5.60
N ILE A 108 12.27 6.59 4.76
CA ILE A 108 12.68 5.18 4.90
C ILE A 108 14.20 5.04 4.79
N ARG A 109 14.83 5.74 3.82
CA ARG A 109 16.28 5.76 3.66
C ARG A 109 16.97 6.32 4.91
N GLN A 110 16.53 7.47 5.40
CA GLN A 110 17.09 8.10 6.59
C GLN A 110 17.00 7.21 7.84
N VAL A 111 15.86 6.54 8.06
CA VAL A 111 15.68 5.60 9.17
C VAL A 111 16.65 4.42 9.04
N LYS A 112 16.80 3.85 7.84
CA LYS A 112 17.75 2.75 7.58
C LYS A 112 19.20 3.19 7.81
N GLU A 113 19.57 4.40 7.39
CA GLU A 113 20.90 4.96 7.59
C GLU A 113 21.19 5.25 9.07
N ALA A 114 20.20 5.76 9.82
CA ALA A 114 20.31 5.97 11.25
C ALA A 114 20.51 4.65 12.02
N GLN A 115 19.76 3.60 11.66
CA GLN A 115 19.91 2.26 12.23
C GLN A 115 21.29 1.68 11.94
N LYS A 116 21.84 1.88 10.73
CA LYS A 116 23.20 1.44 10.38
C LYS A 116 24.30 2.18 11.13
N LYS A 117 24.07 3.42 11.57
CA LYS A 117 25.04 4.21 12.34
C LYS A 117 25.01 3.92 13.84
N GLN A 118 23.92 3.32 14.33
CA GLN A 118 23.76 2.93 15.74
C GLN A 118 24.21 1.50 16.04
N ASN A 119 24.40 0.68 15.00
CA ASN A 119 25.02 -0.65 15.07
C ASN A 119 26.51 -0.60 14.72
#